data_AF-A0A1W6ZRF9-F1
#
_entry.id   AF-A0A1W6ZRF9-F1
#
_cell.length_a   1.000
_cell.length_b   1.000
_cell.length_c   1.000
_cell.angle_alpha   90.00
_cell.angle_beta   90.00
_cell.angle_gamma   90.00
#
_symmetry.space_group_name_H-M   'P 1'
#
loop_
_entity.id
_entity.type
_entity.pdbx_description
1 polymer ?
#
loop_
_entity_poly.entity_id
_entity_poly.type
_entity_poly.pdbx_seq_one_letter_code
_entity_poly.pdbx_strand_id
1 'polypeptide(L)' 'MFLLIAGLVILVITGAVFWYCLPRNGNAHRFVGTEFEPYVGVAFTTAVALSFTLTLSGVLDMIGNQ' A
#
# COMPACT_ATOMS: atom_id res chain seq x y z
N MET A 1 -1.29 2.01 19.66
CA MET A 1 -0.57 0.77 19.19
C MET A 1 -1.23 0.06 18.01
N PHE A 2 -2.52 -0.29 18.08
CA PHE A 2 -3.21 -1.05 17.02
C PHE A 2 -3.12 -0.41 15.62
N LEU A 3 -3.32 0.91 15.53
CA LEU A 3 -3.25 1.65 14.26
C LEU A 3 -1.86 1.60 13.61
N LEU A 4 -0.79 1.63 14.42
CA LEU A 4 0.58 1.55 13.94
C LEU A 4 0.86 0.18 13.31
N ILE A 5 0.45 -0.89 13.99
CA ILE A 5 0.59 -2.27 13.47
C ILE A 5 -0.25 -2.45 12.20
N ALA A 6 -1.48 -1.95 12.18
CA ALA A 6 -2.34 -2.02 11.00
C ALA A 6 -1.72 -1.29 9.79
N GLY A 7 -1.15 -0.09 9.99
CA GLY A 7 -0.43 0.65 8.96
C GLY A 7 0.76 -0.13 8.39
N LEU A 8 1.58 -0.71 9.26
CA LEU A 8 2.73 -1.54 8.86
C LEU A 8 2.33 -2.79 8.07
N VAL A 9 1.29 -3.50 8.51
CA VAL A 9 0.79 -4.70 7.83
C VAL A 9 0.32 -4.35 6.41
N ILE A 10 -0.46 -3.27 6.26
CA ILE A 10 -0.97 -2.84 4.97
C ILE A 10 0.19 -2.40 4.06
N LEU A 11 1.21 -1.73 4.60
CA LEU A 11 2.40 -1.35 3.85
C LEU A 11 3.14 -2.59 3.30
N VAL A 12 3.35 -3.62 4.13
CA VAL A 12 4.02 -4.87 3.73
C VAL A 12 3.22 -5.61 2.66
N ILE A 13 1.90 -5.73 2.84
CA ILE A 13 1.02 -6.37 1.84
C ILE A 13 1.06 -5.60 0.52
N THR A 14 0.92 -4.27 0.58
CA THR A 14 0.94 -3.42 -0.61
C THR A 14 2.28 -3.53 -1.34
N GLY A 15 3.40 -3.53 -0.61
CA GLY A 15 4.72 -3.75 -1.18
C GLY A 15 4.89 -5.12 -1.83
N ALA A 16 4.38 -6.19 -1.21
CA ALA A 16 4.42 -7.53 -1.79
C ALA A 16 3.58 -7.64 -3.07
N VAL A 17 2.39 -7.05 -3.09
CA VAL A 17 1.51 -7.02 -4.28
C VAL A 17 2.15 -6.18 -5.38
N PHE A 18 2.73 -5.02 -5.05
CA PHE A 18 3.45 -4.19 -6.01
C PHE A 18 4.65 -4.93 -6.62
N TRP A 19 5.40 -5.65 -5.79
CA TRP A 19 6.53 -6.49 -6.20
C TRP A 19 6.12 -7.62 -7.14
N TYR A 20 4.94 -8.21 -6.93
CA TYR A 20 4.36 -9.21 -7.82
C TYR A 20 3.91 -8.61 -9.15
N CYS A 21 3.41 -7.37 -9.14
CA CYS A 21 2.95 -6.66 -10.34
C CYS A 21 4.08 -5.98 -11.14
N LEU A 22 5.29 -5.89 -10.59
CA LEU A 22 6.46 -5.34 -11.29
C LEU A 22 6.76 -6.21 -12.53
N PRO A 23 6.87 -5.60 -13.73
CA PRO A 23 7.19 -6.33 -14.94
C PRO A 23 8.54 -7.01 -14.80
N ARG A 24 8.56 -8.33 -14.97
CA ARG A 24 9.78 -9.14 -14.94
C ARG A 24 9.94 -9.83 -16.28
N ASN A 25 11.17 -9.83 -16.77
CA ASN A 25 11.53 -10.59 -17.97
C ASN A 25 10.74 -10.16 -19.24
N GLY A 26 10.37 -8.87 -19.34
CA GLY A 26 9.60 -8.33 -20.45
C GLY A 26 8.10 -8.64 -20.43
N ASN A 27 7.63 -9.42 -19.45
CA ASN A 27 6.20 -9.71 -19.29
C ASN A 27 5.56 -8.65 -18.38
N ALA A 28 4.62 -7.90 -18.95
CA ALA A 28 3.79 -6.98 -18.21
C ALA A 28 2.79 -7.71 -17.32
N HIS A 29 2.36 -7.08 -16.22
CA HIS A 29 1.33 -7.66 -15.36
C HIS A 29 -0.02 -7.78 -16.11
N ARG A 30 -0.88 -8.69 -15.61
CA ARG A 30 -2.12 -9.11 -16.28
C ARG A 30 -3.09 -8.00 -16.68
N PHE A 31 -3.05 -6.83 -16.05
CA PHE A 31 -3.95 -5.71 -16.37
C PHE A 31 -3.28 -4.59 -17.19
N VAL A 32 -2.03 -4.77 -17.68
CA VAL A 32 -1.39 -3.80 -18.58
C VAL A 32 -2.07 -3.83 -19.96
N GLY A 33 -2.38 -2.65 -20.51
CA GLY A 33 -3.10 -2.46 -21.77
C GLY A 33 -4.61 -2.68 -21.68
N THR A 34 -5.15 -2.83 -20.48
CA THR A 34 -6.59 -3.00 -20.24
C THR A 34 -7.19 -1.73 -19.64
N GLU A 35 -8.52 -1.57 -19.78
CA GLU A 35 -9.27 -0.48 -19.11
C GLU A 35 -9.11 -0.47 -17.59
N PHE A 36 -8.67 -1.59 -17.00
CA PHE A 36 -8.44 -1.75 -15.56
C PHE A 36 -7.09 -1.21 -15.08
N GLU A 37 -6.15 -0.92 -15.98
CA GLU A 37 -4.83 -0.39 -15.65
C GLU A 37 -4.86 0.84 -14.72
N PRO A 38 -5.67 1.89 -14.98
CA PRO A 38 -5.77 3.04 -14.08
C PRO A 38 -6.33 2.68 -12.70
N TYR A 39 -7.26 1.72 -12.60
CA TYR A 39 -7.83 1.30 -11.32
C TYR A 39 -6.80 0.60 -10.44
N VAL A 40 -5.91 -0.20 -11.03
CA VAL A 40 -4.79 -0.82 -10.33
C VAL A 40 -3.83 0.24 -9.79
N GLY A 41 -3.52 1.26 -10.59
CA GLY A 41 -2.69 2.40 -10.16
C GLY A 41 -3.30 3.17 -8.98
N VAL A 42 -4.61 3.45 -9.04
CA VAL A 42 -5.33 4.10 -7.94
C VAL A 42 -5.33 3.22 -6.69
N ALA A 43 -5.58 1.92 -6.82
CA ALA A 43 -5.60 0.99 -5.69
C ALA A 43 -4.25 0.92 -4.96
N PHE A 44 -3.13 0.90 -5.68
CA PHE A 44 -1.81 0.97 -5.07
C PHE A 44 -1.58 2.31 -4.37
N THR A 45 -1.95 3.42 -5.02
CA THR A 45 -1.76 4.76 -4.47
C THR A 45 -2.56 4.97 -3.19
N THR A 46 -3.83 4.54 -3.16
CA THR A 46 -4.69 4.65 -1.98
C THR A 46 -4.25 3.72 -0.87
N ALA A 47 -3.81 2.50 -1.17
CA ALA A 47 -3.28 1.56 -0.17
C ALA A 47 -2.00 2.09 0.50
N VAL A 48 -1.07 2.68 -0.29
CA VAL A 48 0.13 3.33 0.25
C VAL A 48 -0.26 4.53 1.13
N ALA A 49 -1.12 5.43 0.64
CA ALA A 49 -1.56 6.60 1.41
C ALA A 49 -2.24 6.21 2.73
N LEU A 50 -3.08 5.16 2.72
CA LEU A 50 -3.74 4.63 3.90
C LEU A 50 -2.75 4.04 4.90
N SER A 51 -1.76 3.28 4.42
CA SER A 51 -0.72 2.70 5.30
C SER A 51 0.09 3.77 6.03
N PHE A 52 0.46 4.85 5.34
CA PHE A 52 1.14 6.00 5.95
C PHE A 52 0.24 6.72 6.94
N THR A 53 -1.01 6.97 6.57
CA THR A 53 -1.99 7.63 7.45
C THR A 53 -2.17 6.86 8.76
N LEU A 54 -2.40 5.55 8.69
CA LEU A 54 -2.58 4.71 9.87
C LEU A 54 -1.32 4.62 10.74
N THR A 55 -0.14 4.55 10.11
CA THR A 55 1.13 4.56 10.82
C THR A 55 1.32 5.88 11.56
N LEU A 56 1.05 7.01 10.89
CA LEU A 56 1.18 8.35 11.47
C LEU A 56 0.17 8.56 12.62
N SER A 57 -1.09 8.16 12.42
CA SER A 57 -2.11 8.20 13.47
C SER A 57 -1.71 7.36 14.68
N GLY A 58 -1.14 6.17 14.46
CA GLY A 58 -0.64 5.31 15.53
C GLY A 58 0.55 5.88 16.30
N VAL A 59 1.44 6.61 15.62
CA VAL A 59 2.58 7.30 16.27
C VAL A 59 2.11 8.52 17.06
N LEU A 60 1.22 9.34 16.48
CA LEU A 60 0.66 10.50 17.17
C LEU A 60 -0.14 10.11 18.41
N ASP A 61 -0.90 9.02 18.35
CA ASP A 61 -1.60 8.42 19.49
C ASP A 61 -0.64 8.02 20.62
N MET A 62 0.53 7.48 20.30
CA MET A 62 1.55 7.14 21.30
C MET A 62 2.20 8.37 21.93
N ILE A 63 2.40 9.45 21.15
CA ILE A 63 3.02 10.69 21.64
C ILE A 63 2.03 11.51 22.47
N GLY A 64 0.77 11.60 22.03
CA GLY A 64 -0.27 12.40 22.69
C GLY A 64 -0.88 11.75 23.93
N ASN A 65 -0.67 10.45 24.12
CA ASN A 65 -1.12 9.69 25.29
C ASN A 65 0.01 9.40 26.29
N GLN A 66 1.13 10.15 26.20
CA GLN A 66 2.09 10.32 27.30
C GLN A 66 1.69 11.51 28.17
#